data_AF-A0A946WH52-F1
#
_entry.id   AF-A0A946WH52-F1
#
_cell.length_a   1.000
_cell.length_b   1.000
_cell.length_c   1.000
_cell.angle_alpha   90.00
_cell.angle_beta   90.00
_cell.angle_gamma   90.00
#
_symmetry.space_group_name_H-M   'P 1'
#
loop_
_entity.id
_entity.type
_entity.pdbx_description
1 polymer ?
#
loop_
_entity_poly.entity_id
_entity_poly.type
_entity_poly.pdbx_seq_one_letter_code
_entity_poly.pdbx_strand_id
1 'polypeptide(L)' 'MQEHHTYENGLKYRPDYKWPEKGTERDCPRCNDSLELVEDLKTYFGKPWWCVPCQWQFSEEDLDADNQSAEKNG' A
#
# COMPACT_ATOMS: atom_id res chain seq x y z
N MET A 1 27.38 34.14 5.06
CA MET A 1 26.07 33.55 4.71
C MET A 1 26.23 32.92 3.35
N GLN A 2 26.32 31.60 3.28
CA GLN A 2 26.15 30.86 2.03
C GLN A 2 24.82 30.14 2.17
N GLU A 3 23.80 30.77 1.60
CA GLU A 3 22.45 30.25 1.59
C GLU A 3 22.45 29.07 0.63
N HIS A 4 22.52 27.86 1.21
CA HIS A 4 22.38 26.63 0.46
C HIS A 4 20.97 26.63 -0.14
N HIS A 5 20.89 26.68 -1.47
CA HIS A 5 19.66 26.40 -2.23
C HIS A 5 19.16 24.99 -1.87
N THR A 6 18.34 24.87 -0.82
CA THR A 6 17.63 23.65 -0.48
C THR A 6 16.42 23.55 -1.41
N TYR A 7 16.63 22.89 -2.55
CA TYR A 7 15.62 22.28 -3.43
C TYR A 7 14.16 22.50 -2.98
N GLU A 8 13.53 23.56 -3.47
CA GLU A 8 12.17 24.01 -3.11
C GLU A 8 11.05 23.11 -3.68
N ASN A 9 11.32 21.84 -4.04
CA ASN A 9 10.32 20.97 -4.69
C ASN A 9 10.49 19.46 -4.36
N GLY A 10 10.80 19.09 -3.13
CA GLY A 10 11.29 17.73 -2.82
C GLY A 10 10.58 16.91 -1.77
N LEU A 11 9.35 17.25 -1.38
CA LEU A 11 8.56 16.34 -0.56
C LEU A 11 8.03 15.23 -1.47
N LYS A 12 8.61 14.02 -1.35
CA LYS A 12 8.03 12.81 -1.95
C LYS A 12 6.54 12.80 -1.58
N TYR A 13 5.68 12.94 -2.58
CA TYR A 13 4.24 12.91 -2.37
C TYR A 13 3.89 11.52 -1.84
N ARG A 14 3.43 11.44 -0.59
CA ARG A 14 2.84 10.23 -0.05
C ARG A 14 1.43 10.16 -0.65
N PRO A 15 1.10 9.12 -1.44
CA PRO A 15 -0.26 8.98 -1.95
C PRO A 15 -1.24 8.86 -0.79
N ASP A 16 -2.43 9.44 -0.93
CA ASP A 16 -3.54 9.39 0.03
C ASP A 16 -4.20 8.00 0.06
N TYR A 17 -3.41 6.94 0.30
CA TYR A 17 -3.92 5.58 0.45
C TYR A 17 -4.77 5.47 1.71
N LYS A 18 -5.91 4.78 1.58
CA LYS A 18 -6.74 4.40 2.73
C LYS A 18 -6.00 3.35 3.55
N TRP A 19 -5.73 3.68 4.80
CA TRP A 19 -5.19 2.73 5.77
C TRP A 19 -6.34 2.04 6.51
N PRO A 20 -6.40 0.71 6.53
CA PRO A 20 -7.43 -0.03 7.25
C PRO A 20 -7.20 0.02 8.76
N GLU A 21 -8.20 -0.40 9.54
CA GLU A 21 -8.11 -0.47 10.99
C GLU A 21 -7.07 -1.50 11.44
N LYS A 22 -6.39 -1.23 12.57
CA LYS A 22 -5.43 -2.18 13.15
C LYS A 22 -6.15 -3.49 13.50
N GLY A 23 -5.61 -4.61 13.00
CA GLY A 23 -6.22 -5.94 13.15
C GLY A 23 -7.14 -6.36 12.01
N THR A 24 -7.28 -5.52 10.96
CA THR A 24 -7.89 -5.96 9.70
C THR A 24 -7.01 -7.03 9.07
N GLU A 25 -7.63 -8.09 8.57
CA GLU A 25 -6.97 -9.19 7.84
C GLU A 25 -7.43 -9.19 6.38
N ARG A 26 -6.49 -9.45 5.47
CA ARG A 26 -6.75 -9.58 4.02
C ARG A 26 -5.84 -10.66 3.45
N ASP A 27 -6.32 -11.32 2.40
CA ASP A 27 -5.53 -12.32 1.66
C ASP A 27 -4.94 -11.72 0.38
N CYS A 28 -3.76 -12.21 0.00
CA CYS A 28 -3.07 -11.80 -1.21
C CYS A 28 -3.81 -12.36 -2.44
N PRO A 29 -4.23 -11.53 -3.41
CA PRO A 29 -4.95 -12.00 -4.59
C PRO A 29 -4.08 -12.86 -5.53
N ARG A 30 -2.76 -12.85 -5.35
CA ARG A 30 -1.82 -13.59 -6.22
C ARG A 30 -1.46 -14.98 -5.70
N CYS A 31 -1.38 -15.15 -4.39
CA CYS A 31 -0.91 -16.39 -3.76
C CYS A 31 -1.82 -16.90 -2.64
N ASN A 32 -2.89 -16.17 -2.33
CA ASN A 32 -3.88 -16.51 -1.31
C ASN A 32 -3.31 -16.64 0.12
N ASP A 33 -2.14 -16.05 0.36
CA ASP A 33 -1.48 -15.99 1.66
C ASP A 33 -1.89 -14.71 2.41
N SER A 34 -1.84 -14.70 3.73
CA SER A 34 -2.27 -13.56 4.54
C SER A 34 -1.35 -12.35 4.35
N LEU A 35 -1.94 -11.18 4.10
CA LEU A 35 -1.21 -9.92 3.96
C LEU A 35 -0.88 -9.34 5.33
N GLU A 36 0.34 -8.83 5.46
CA GLU A 36 0.75 -8.06 6.62
C GLU A 36 0.29 -6.61 6.48
N LEU A 37 -0.41 -6.11 7.50
CA LEU A 37 -0.76 -4.70 7.60
C LEU A 37 0.47 -3.90 8.08
N VAL A 38 1.01 -3.08 7.19
CA VAL A 38 2.09 -2.15 7.51
C VAL A 38 1.56 -1.05 8.42
N GLU A 39 2.37 -0.55 9.35
CA GLU A 39 1.95 0.56 10.20
C GLU A 39 1.86 1.88 9.42
N ASP A 40 0.83 2.67 9.71
CA ASP A 40 0.61 3.98 9.11
C ASP A 40 1.61 5.03 9.63
N LEU A 41 2.86 4.93 9.18
CA LEU A 41 3.92 5.87 9.54
C LEU A 41 3.97 7.03 8.55
N LYS A 42 4.05 8.26 9.06
CA LYS A 42 4.21 9.48 8.23
C LYS A 42 5.46 9.46 7.34
N THR A 43 6.45 8.65 7.71
CA THR A 43 7.70 8.44 6.99
C THR A 43 7.67 7.25 6.03
N TYR A 44 6.57 6.49 6.00
CA TYR A 44 6.37 5.38 5.09
C TYR A 44 5.57 5.85 3.87
N PHE A 45 6.09 5.55 2.68
CA PHE A 45 5.57 6.01 1.38
C PHE A 45 5.05 4.86 0.50
N GLY A 46 4.94 3.65 1.06
CA GLY A 46 4.39 2.48 0.38
C GLY A 46 2.88 2.35 0.57
N LYS A 47 2.33 1.21 0.14
CA LYS A 47 0.92 0.85 0.35
C LYS A 47 0.72 0.09 1.67
N PRO A 48 -0.51 0.07 2.22
CA PRO A 48 -0.79 -0.50 3.55
C PRO A 48 -0.57 -2.00 3.67
N TRP A 49 -0.72 -2.77 2.58
CA TRP A 49 -0.60 -4.22 2.65
C TRP A 49 0.70 -4.71 2.05
N TRP A 50 1.37 -5.60 2.77
CA TRP A 50 2.58 -6.27 2.33
C TRP A 50 2.37 -7.78 2.23
N CYS A 51 2.75 -8.35 1.10
CA CYS A 51 2.81 -9.78 0.90
C CYS A 51 4.27 -10.24 0.94
N VAL A 52 4.67 -10.94 1.99
CA VAL A 52 6.03 -11.50 2.12
C VAL A 52 6.36 -12.49 1.00
N PRO A 53 5.55 -13.52 0.69
CA PRO A 53 5.92 -14.49 -0.34
C PRO A 53 5.98 -13.87 -1.75
N CYS A 54 5.10 -12.91 -2.05
CA CYS A 54 5.13 -12.20 -3.35
C CYS A 54 6.13 -11.05 -3.40
N GLN A 55 6.65 -10.60 -2.25
CA GLN A 55 7.42 -9.35 -2.11
C GLN A 55 6.70 -8.17 -2.80
N TRP A 56 5.40 -8.06 -2.58
CA TRP A 56 4.53 -7.11 -3.28
C TRP A 56 3.65 -6.32 -2.32
N GLN A 57 3.31 -5.08 -2.69
CA GLN A 57 2.46 -4.18 -1.90
C GLN A 57 1.11 -3.92 -2.58
N PHE A 58 0.04 -3.87 -1.79
CA PHE A 58 -1.32 -3.61 -2.26
C PHE A 58 -1.97 -2.48 -1.45
N SER A 59 -2.78 -1.64 -2.10
CA SER A 59 -3.70 -0.74 -1.42
C SER A 59 -5.06 -1.41 -1.26
N GLU A 60 -5.90 -0.86 -0.38
CA GLU A 60 -7.29 -1.31 -0.23
C GLU A 60 -8.03 -1.32 -1.58
N GLU A 61 -7.77 -0.33 -2.44
CA GLU A 61 -8.37 -0.24 -3.77
C GLU A 61 -7.93 -1.38 -4.70
N ASP A 62 -6.67 -1.82 -4.62
CA ASP A 62 -6.17 -2.95 -5.40
C ASP A 62 -6.91 -4.24 -5.00
N LEU A 63 -7.13 -4.43 -3.69
CA LEU A 63 -7.79 -5.61 -3.14
C LEU A 63 -9.32 -5.60 -3.35
N ASP A 64 -9.94 -4.42 -3.34
CA ASP A 64 -11.38 -4.26 -3.59
C ASP A 64 -11.73 -4.49 -5.08
N ALA A 65 -10.84 -4.08 -5.99
CA ALA A 65 -11.00 -4.31 -7.43
C ALA A 65 -10.79 -5.79 -7.83
N ASP A 66 -9.92 -6.52 -7.11
CA ASP A 66 -9.67 -7.94 -7.39
C ASP A 66 -10.91 -8.81 -7.10
N ASN A 67 -11.70 -8.43 -6.09
CA ASN A 67 -12.99 -9.07 -5.77
C ASN A 67 -14.03 -8.96 -6.91
N GLN A 68 -13.81 -8.09 -7.90
CA GLN A 68 -14.65 -7.96 -9.10
C GLN A 68 -14.10 -8.74 -10.31
N SER A 69 -12.87 -9.26 -10.23
CA SER A 69 -12.23 -10.00 -11.32
C SER A 69 -12.43 -11.52 -11.23
N ALA A 70 -12.80 -12.03 -10.05
CA ALA A 70 -13.17 -13.44 -9.86
C ALA A 70 -14.54 -13.81 -10.49
N GLU A 71 -15.39 -12.84 -10.84
CA GLU A 71 -16.75 -13.09 -11.35
C GLU A 71 -16.89 -13.10 -12.88
N LYS A 72 -15.78 -13.05 -13.66
CA LYS A 72 -15.83 -12.99 -15.13
C LYS A 72 -15.60 -14.29 -15.90
N ASN A 73 -15.64 -15.46 -15.26
CA ASN A 73 -15.68 -16.74 -15.98
C ASN A 73 -16.68 -17.70 -15.32
N GLY A 74 -17.96 -17.56 -15.66
CA GLY A 74 -19.03 -18.53 -15.42
C GLY A 74 -19.83 -18.73 -16.69
#